data_AF-A0A914JPM4-F1
#
_entry.id   AF-A0A914JPM4-F1
#
_cell.length_a   1.000
_cell.length_b   1.000
_cell.length_c   1.000
_cell.angle_alpha   90.00
_cell.angle_beta   90.00
_cell.angle_gamma   90.00
#
_symmetry.space_group_name_H-M   'P 1'
#
loop_
_entity.id
_entity.type
_entity.pdbx_description
1 polymer ?
#
loop_
_entity_poly.entity_id
_entity_poly.type
_entity_poly.pdbx_seq_one_letter_code
_entity_poly.pdbx_strand_id
1 'polypeptide(L)'
;MSLVIGNTTITFQDYVSAVFEAWPGYQVALKNQTGGPLTKEKDEWLRSTFSTFMYAEPLPSFYDVTFWLDSVFDEEFNLILEDGSVDYYATEFFGALQCFKNGDSEGLKELVSKIPKDKEMIKISKALDGQDSSSSSESESESDEPMDDDDSAGNSSRRQPRMVTDDDGWTTVQRRR
;
A
#
# COMPACT_ATOMS: atom_id res chain seq x y z
N MET A 1 -3.03 11.97 -19.90
CA MET A 1 -2.33 11.42 -21.09
C MET A 1 -2.26 9.90 -20.97
N SER A 2 -2.32 9.19 -22.08
CA SER A 2 -2.26 7.72 -22.12
C SER A 2 -1.29 7.24 -23.19
N LEU A 3 -0.68 6.08 -22.96
CA LEU A 3 0.31 5.47 -23.83
C LEU A 3 -0.05 4.02 -24.07
N VAL A 4 0.16 3.54 -25.29
CA VAL A 4 -0.19 2.16 -25.66
C VAL A 4 1.08 1.30 -25.61
N ILE A 5 1.05 0.27 -24.76
CA ILE A 5 2.09 -0.75 -24.69
C ILE A 5 1.48 -2.05 -25.19
N GLY A 6 1.87 -2.48 -26.40
CA GLY A 6 1.26 -3.64 -27.06
C GLY A 6 -0.24 -3.42 -27.32
N ASN A 7 -1.10 -4.12 -26.58
CA ASN A 7 -2.55 -4.04 -26.70
C ASN A 7 -3.21 -3.30 -25.52
N THR A 8 -2.43 -2.80 -24.56
CA THR A 8 -2.94 -2.14 -23.35
C THR A 8 -2.66 -0.65 -23.38
N THR A 9 -3.69 0.15 -23.17
CA THR A 9 -3.58 1.59 -22.96
C THR A 9 -3.38 1.85 -21.47
N ILE A 10 -2.24 2.42 -21.11
CA ILE A 10 -1.88 2.79 -19.74
C ILE A 10 -1.96 4.31 -19.63
N THR A 11 -2.71 4.81 -18.66
CA THR A 11 -2.73 6.24 -18.33
C THR A 11 -1.65 6.57 -17.29
N PHE A 12 -1.28 7.84 -17.18
CA PHE A 12 -0.39 8.28 -16.10
C PHE A 12 -0.98 8.00 -14.72
N GLN A 13 -2.30 8.12 -14.57
CA GLN A 13 -3.00 7.79 -13.33
C GLN A 13 -2.91 6.30 -12.97
N ASP A 14 -2.98 5.41 -13.97
CA ASP A 14 -2.79 3.96 -13.77
C ASP A 14 -1.36 3.67 -13.29
N TYR A 15 -0.37 4.34 -13.88
CA TYR A 15 1.02 4.22 -13.45
C TYR A 15 1.22 4.73 -12.02
N VAL A 16 0.66 5.89 -11.69
CA VAL A 16 0.70 6.46 -10.34
C VAL A 16 0.12 5.48 -9.32
N SER A 17 -1.05 4.92 -9.63
CA SER A 17 -1.71 3.92 -8.79
C SER A 17 -0.83 2.69 -8.57
N ALA A 18 -0.21 2.17 -9.62
CA ALA A 18 0.68 1.02 -9.52
C ALA A 18 1.93 1.31 -8.66
N VAL A 19 2.47 2.52 -8.70
CA VAL A 19 3.60 2.92 -7.87
C VAL A 19 3.22 2.99 -6.38
N PHE A 20 2.09 3.62 -6.04
CA PHE A 20 1.60 3.65 -4.65
C PHE A 20 1.26 2.25 -4.13
N GLU A 21 0.75 1.37 -4.98
CA GLU A 21 0.51 -0.04 -4.63
C GLU A 21 1.79 -0.82 -4.36
N ALA A 22 2.87 -0.52 -5.08
CA ALA A 22 4.16 -1.15 -4.88
C ALA A 22 5.00 -0.54 -3.75
N TRP A 23 4.55 0.56 -3.13
CA TRP A 23 5.29 1.26 -2.08
C TRP A 23 5.07 0.60 -0.71
N PRO A 24 6.04 -0.15 -0.15
CA PRO A 24 5.80 -0.98 1.02
C PRO A 24 5.43 -0.18 2.27
N GLY A 25 6.14 0.94 2.54
CA GLY A 25 5.85 1.82 3.66
C GLY A 25 4.42 2.36 3.64
N TYR A 26 3.98 2.84 2.48
CA TYR A 26 2.62 3.31 2.27
C TYR A 26 1.56 2.19 2.38
N GLN A 27 1.83 1.01 1.81
CA GLN A 27 0.92 -0.13 1.91
C GLN A 27 0.72 -0.62 3.35
N VAL A 28 1.76 -0.55 4.19
CA VAL A 28 1.64 -0.84 5.62
C VAL A 28 0.75 0.19 6.31
N ALA A 29 0.91 1.48 5.98
CA ALA A 29 0.07 2.56 6.51
C ALA A 29 -1.41 2.37 6.15
N LEU A 30 -1.71 2.03 4.89
CA LEU A 30 -3.07 1.74 4.44
C LEU A 30 -3.70 0.54 5.16
N LYS A 31 -2.94 -0.55 5.32
CA LYS A 31 -3.41 -1.74 6.06
C LYS A 31 -3.71 -1.44 7.52
N ASN A 32 -2.92 -0.56 8.13
CA ASN A 32 -3.09 -0.13 9.51
C ASN A 32 -4.11 1.00 9.68
N GLN A 33 -4.75 1.47 8.59
CA GLN A 33 -5.71 2.57 8.59
C GLN A 33 -5.18 3.83 9.31
N THR A 34 -3.91 4.17 9.09
CA THR A 34 -3.27 5.29 9.80
C THR A 34 -3.92 6.65 9.50
N GLY A 35 -4.59 6.78 8.35
CA GLY A 35 -5.42 7.94 7.99
C GLY A 35 -6.85 7.92 8.53
N GLY A 36 -7.19 6.97 9.42
CA GLY A 36 -8.49 6.83 10.04
C GLY A 36 -9.53 6.07 9.19
N PRO A 37 -10.83 6.18 9.49
CA PRO A 37 -11.88 5.38 8.85
C PRO A 37 -12.04 5.67 7.35
N LEU A 38 -11.59 6.85 6.89
CA LEU A 38 -11.63 7.27 5.50
C LEU A 38 -10.32 6.98 4.74
N THR A 39 -9.41 6.17 5.29
CA THR A 39 -8.10 5.86 4.68
C THR A 39 -8.22 5.43 3.21
N LYS A 40 -9.25 4.65 2.85
CA LYS A 40 -9.49 4.22 1.45
C LYS A 40 -9.88 5.39 0.53
N GLU A 41 -10.79 6.24 0.98
CA GLU A 41 -11.22 7.42 0.22
C GLU A 41 -10.06 8.41 0.06
N LYS A 42 -9.24 8.58 1.09
CA LYS A 42 -8.01 9.37 1.04
C LYS A 42 -6.99 8.80 0.05
N ASP A 43 -6.84 7.48 -0.04
CA ASP A 43 -5.95 6.84 -1.03
C ASP A 43 -6.40 7.14 -2.47
N GLU A 44 -7.69 6.97 -2.76
CA GLU A 44 -8.25 7.30 -4.09
C GLU A 44 -8.08 8.79 -4.42
N TRP A 45 -8.37 9.65 -3.44
CA TRP A 45 -8.17 11.10 -3.55
C TRP A 45 -6.70 11.46 -3.79
N LEU A 46 -5.77 10.83 -3.06
CA LEU A 46 -4.33 11.07 -3.20
C LEU A 46 -3.86 10.73 -4.61
N ARG A 47 -4.19 9.53 -5.13
CA ARG A 47 -3.78 9.10 -6.47
C ARG A 47 -4.31 10.04 -7.56
N SER A 48 -5.57 10.47 -7.44
CA SER A 48 -6.20 11.40 -8.39
C SER A 48 -5.54 12.79 -8.33
N THR A 49 -5.40 13.34 -7.12
CA THR A 49 -4.85 14.68 -6.88
C THR A 49 -3.38 14.74 -7.28
N PHE A 50 -2.59 13.75 -6.90
CA PHE A 50 -1.18 13.66 -7.26
C PHE A 50 -0.99 13.57 -8.78
N SER A 51 -1.81 12.76 -9.46
CA SER A 51 -1.74 12.67 -10.93
C SER A 51 -2.00 14.00 -11.62
N THR A 52 -2.88 14.83 -11.04
CA THR A 52 -3.18 16.20 -11.54
C THR A 52 -2.04 17.16 -11.19
N PHE A 53 -1.53 17.09 -9.96
CA PHE A 53 -0.43 17.93 -9.46
C PHE A 53 0.84 17.79 -10.30
N MET A 54 1.19 16.57 -10.72
CA MET A 54 2.36 16.33 -11.58
C MET A 54 2.28 17.01 -12.96
N TYR A 55 1.08 17.37 -13.43
CA TYR A 55 0.85 18.11 -14.67
C TYR A 55 0.52 19.59 -14.45
N ALA A 56 0.68 20.12 -13.23
CA ALA A 56 0.46 21.53 -12.96
C ALA A 56 1.41 22.43 -13.78
N GLU A 57 0.97 23.66 -14.03
CA GLU A 57 1.81 24.70 -14.62
C GLU A 57 1.97 25.86 -13.62
N PRO A 58 3.20 26.23 -13.21
CA PRO A 58 4.49 25.64 -13.65
C PRO A 58 4.67 24.20 -13.17
N LEU A 59 5.46 23.42 -13.93
CA LEU A 59 5.75 22.02 -13.58
C LEU A 59 6.41 21.96 -12.19
N PRO A 60 5.95 21.06 -11.31
CA PRO A 60 6.54 20.92 -9.99
C PRO A 60 8.00 20.44 -10.11
N SER A 61 8.87 21.03 -9.32
CA SER A 61 10.25 20.56 -9.18
C SER A 61 10.30 19.30 -8.32
N PHE A 62 11.45 18.63 -8.30
CA PHE A 62 11.66 17.47 -7.42
C PHE A 62 11.34 17.78 -5.96
N TYR A 63 11.80 18.94 -5.47
CA TYR A 63 11.56 19.40 -4.10
C TYR A 63 10.07 19.65 -3.83
N ASP A 64 9.34 20.19 -4.80
CA ASP A 64 7.90 20.45 -4.64
C ASP A 64 7.13 19.12 -4.52
N VAL A 65 7.53 18.10 -5.29
CA VAL A 65 6.92 16.76 -5.26
C VAL A 65 7.19 16.06 -3.94
N THR A 66 8.45 16.03 -3.48
CA THR A 66 8.81 15.38 -2.22
C THR A 66 8.15 16.07 -1.04
N PHE A 67 8.20 17.41 -0.98
CA PHE A 67 7.56 18.19 0.07
C PHE A 67 6.04 17.98 0.09
N TRP A 68 5.39 17.96 -1.09
CA TRP A 68 3.95 17.71 -1.18
C TRP A 68 3.58 16.31 -0.69
N LEU A 69 4.35 15.28 -1.07
CA LEU A 69 4.12 13.91 -0.61
C LEU A 69 4.30 13.79 0.91
N ASP A 70 5.36 14.37 1.47
CA ASP A 70 5.61 14.37 2.91
C ASP A 70 4.48 15.08 3.67
N SER A 71 4.07 16.25 3.21
CA SER A 71 2.94 17.00 3.80
C SER A 71 1.65 16.19 3.77
N VAL A 72 1.32 15.55 2.65
CA VAL A 72 0.10 14.73 2.56
C VAL A 72 0.21 13.47 3.43
N PHE A 73 1.36 12.81 3.48
CA PHE A 73 1.54 11.65 4.34
C PHE A 73 1.41 12.00 5.82
N ASP A 74 1.96 13.13 6.26
CA ASP A 74 1.85 13.59 7.65
C ASP A 74 0.41 14.02 7.98
N GLU A 75 -0.16 14.92 7.19
CA GLU A 75 -1.47 15.54 7.47
C GLU A 75 -2.64 14.56 7.27
N GLU A 76 -2.62 13.76 6.21
CA GLU A 76 -3.77 12.93 5.83
C GLU A 76 -3.66 11.48 6.33
N PHE A 77 -2.45 10.95 6.43
CA PHE A 77 -2.19 9.56 6.77
C PHE A 77 -1.46 9.36 8.11
N ASN A 78 -1.06 10.44 8.81
CA ASN A 78 -0.27 10.39 10.03
C ASN A 78 0.95 9.46 9.86
N LEU A 79 1.62 9.60 8.71
CA LEU A 79 2.69 8.74 8.24
C LEU A 79 3.94 9.58 7.98
N ILE A 80 5.05 9.19 8.61
CA ILE A 80 6.37 9.80 8.41
C ILE A 80 7.29 8.72 7.85
N LEU A 81 7.86 8.94 6.67
CA LEU A 81 8.76 8.01 5.98
C LEU A 81 10.19 8.56 5.93
N GLU A 82 11.02 8.19 6.91
CA GLU A 82 12.44 8.62 7.00
C GLU A 82 13.41 7.65 6.30
N ASP A 83 12.90 6.68 5.54
CA ASP A 83 13.71 5.65 4.86
C ASP A 83 14.26 6.12 3.50
N GLY A 84 14.00 7.37 3.10
CA GLY A 84 14.37 7.92 1.79
C GLY A 84 13.56 7.33 0.63
N SER A 85 12.48 6.59 0.91
CA SER A 85 11.63 6.02 -0.14
C SER A 85 10.89 7.11 -0.92
N VAL A 86 10.54 8.23 -0.28
CA VAL A 86 9.85 9.36 -0.93
C VAL A 86 10.67 9.91 -2.10
N ASP A 87 11.97 10.11 -1.90
CA ASP A 87 12.88 10.60 -2.94
C ASP A 87 13.01 9.61 -4.10
N TYR A 88 13.07 8.32 -3.77
CA TYR A 88 13.15 7.24 -4.75
C TYR A 88 11.90 7.22 -5.65
N TYR A 89 10.71 7.21 -5.05
CA TYR A 89 9.45 7.18 -5.80
C TYR A 89 9.17 8.49 -6.53
N ALA A 90 9.54 9.65 -5.98
CA ALA A 90 9.52 10.93 -6.69
C ALA A 90 10.31 10.84 -8.01
N THR A 91 11.52 10.27 -7.97
CA THR A 91 12.35 10.07 -9.17
C THR A 91 11.66 9.18 -10.20
N GLU A 92 11.03 8.08 -9.77
CA GLU A 92 10.28 7.19 -10.66
C GLU A 92 9.08 7.90 -11.32
N PHE A 93 8.38 8.79 -10.59
CA PHE A 93 7.28 9.58 -11.16
C PHE A 93 7.77 10.56 -12.24
N PHE A 94 8.90 11.22 -12.04
CA PHE A 94 9.49 12.08 -13.07
C PHE A 94 9.91 11.30 -14.31
N GLY A 95 10.53 10.12 -14.12
CA GLY A 95 10.89 9.22 -15.23
C GLY A 95 9.68 8.84 -16.07
N ALA A 96 8.59 8.43 -15.41
CA ALA A 96 7.35 8.10 -16.10
C ALA A 96 6.74 9.32 -16.81
N LEU A 97 6.67 10.47 -16.15
CA LEU A 97 6.13 11.70 -16.74
C LEU A 97 6.90 12.09 -18.01
N GLN A 98 8.22 11.91 -18.04
CA GLN A 98 9.03 12.13 -19.24
C GLN A 98 8.70 11.14 -20.35
N CYS A 99 8.52 9.84 -20.05
CA CYS A 99 8.08 8.85 -21.03
C CYS A 99 6.69 9.20 -21.62
N PHE A 100 5.74 9.64 -20.79
CA PHE A 100 4.41 10.05 -21.25
C PHE A 100 4.45 11.32 -22.11
N LYS A 101 5.32 12.28 -21.80
CA LYS A 101 5.50 13.50 -22.61
C LYS A 101 6.17 13.22 -23.96
N ASN A 102 7.13 12.30 -23.98
CA ASN A 102 7.89 11.95 -25.18
C ASN A 102 7.19 10.89 -26.04
N GLY A 103 6.16 10.23 -25.51
CA GLY A 103 5.47 9.12 -26.18
C GLY A 103 6.29 7.82 -26.22
N ASP A 104 7.26 7.65 -25.30
CA ASP A 104 8.16 6.52 -25.28
C ASP A 104 7.54 5.31 -24.58
N SER A 105 6.99 4.40 -25.38
CA SER A 105 6.30 3.19 -24.92
C SER A 105 7.25 2.08 -24.45
N GLU A 106 8.50 2.07 -24.92
CA GLU A 106 9.52 1.13 -24.47
C GLU A 106 10.04 1.51 -23.09
N GLY A 107 10.38 2.78 -22.88
CA GLY A 107 10.77 3.28 -21.55
C GLY A 107 9.68 3.07 -20.50
N LEU A 108 8.42 3.34 -20.85
CA LEU A 108 7.30 3.08 -19.93
C LEU A 108 7.14 1.59 -19.62
N LYS A 109 7.38 0.70 -20.58
CA LYS A 109 7.29 -0.76 -20.36
C LYS A 109 8.37 -1.24 -19.40
N GLU A 110 9.58 -0.71 -19.50
CA GLU A 110 10.65 -1.01 -18.55
C GLU A 110 10.31 -0.52 -17.14
N LEU A 111 9.82 0.71 -17.00
CA LEU A 111 9.38 1.25 -15.71
C LEU A 111 8.27 0.40 -15.09
N VAL A 112 7.23 0.06 -15.87
CA VAL A 112 6.14 -0.82 -15.43
C VAL A 112 6.64 -2.24 -15.07
N SER A 113 7.76 -2.69 -15.65
CA SER A 113 8.36 -3.98 -15.30
C SER A 113 9.15 -3.95 -13.99
N LYS A 114 9.66 -2.79 -13.58
CA LYS A 114 10.36 -2.60 -12.30
C LYS A 114 9.41 -2.59 -11.11
N ILE A 115 8.16 -2.16 -11.32
CA ILE A 115 7.12 -2.18 -10.29
C ILE A 115 6.84 -3.66 -9.94
N PRO A 116 7.12 -4.12 -8.69
CA PRO A 116 6.85 -5.49 -8.28
C PRO A 116 5.35 -5.77 -8.40
N LYS A 117 4.98 -6.58 -9.38
CA LYS A 117 3.60 -7.01 -9.61
C LYS A 117 3.29 -8.13 -8.65
N ASP A 118 2.73 -7.81 -7.49
CA ASP A 118 1.97 -8.82 -6.77
C ASP A 118 0.78 -9.24 -7.63
N LYS A 119 0.63 -10.57 -7.77
CA LYS A 119 0.08 -11.27 -8.93
C LYS A 119 -1.42 -11.10 -9.22
N GLU A 120 -2.11 -10.10 -8.70
CA GLU A 120 -3.57 -9.96 -8.88
C GLU A 120 -4.09 -8.68 -9.54
N MET A 121 -3.26 -7.67 -9.81
CA MET A 121 -3.79 -6.37 -10.27
C MET A 121 -3.18 -5.89 -11.58
N ILE A 122 -3.37 -6.70 -12.63
CA ILE A 122 -3.62 -6.16 -13.98
C ILE A 122 -5.11 -6.40 -14.26
N LYS A 123 -5.98 -5.68 -13.55
CA LYS A 123 -7.28 -5.28 -14.10
C LYS A 123 -7.11 -3.94 -14.81
N ILE A 124 -6.07 -3.84 -15.62
CA ILE A 124 -5.92 -2.74 -16.57
C ILE A 124 -7.02 -2.97 -17.62
N SER A 125 -8.11 -2.22 -17.48
CA SER A 125 -9.15 -2.00 -18.50
C SER A 125 -9.63 -3.25 -19.24
N LYS A 126 -10.23 -4.19 -18.51
CA LYS A 126 -11.17 -5.19 -19.08
C LYS A 126 -12.63 -4.88 -18.70
N ALA A 127 -12.95 -3.60 -18.47
CA ALA A 127 -14.31 -3.12 -18.22
C ALA A 127 -14.88 -2.46 -19.49
N LEU A 128 -14.91 -3.21 -20.59
CA LEU A 128 -15.81 -2.93 -21.71
C LEU A 128 -16.06 -4.22 -22.51
N ASP A 129 -16.50 -5.27 -21.82
CA ASP A 129 -17.31 -6.29 -22.47
C ASP A 129 -18.28 -6.86 -21.43
N GLY A 130 -19.56 -6.69 -21.71
CA GLY A 130 -20.64 -6.88 -20.76
C GLY A 130 -20.98 -8.35 -20.51
N GLN A 131 -21.23 -8.65 -19.24
CA GLN A 131 -22.25 -9.58 -18.73
C GLN A 131 -22.07 -9.62 -17.21
N ASP A 132 -22.99 -8.98 -16.47
CA ASP A 132 -24.08 -9.70 -15.81
C ASP A 132 -23.58 -10.82 -14.90
N SER A 133 -23.43 -10.48 -13.63
CA SER A 133 -24.00 -11.32 -12.57
C SER A 133 -24.11 -10.50 -11.30
N SER A 134 -25.33 -10.01 -11.09
CA SER A 134 -25.83 -9.66 -9.77
C SER A 134 -25.53 -10.76 -8.74
N SER A 135 -25.05 -10.37 -7.55
CA SER A 135 -25.46 -11.04 -6.32
C SER A 135 -25.22 -10.13 -5.13
N SER A 136 -26.31 -9.57 -4.64
CA SER A 136 -26.45 -8.99 -3.31
C SER A 136 -26.42 -10.08 -2.23
N SER A 137 -25.80 -9.78 -1.10
CA SER A 137 -26.16 -10.18 0.27
C SER A 137 -25.12 -9.51 1.17
N GLU A 138 -25.39 -8.44 1.91
CA GLU A 138 -26.37 -8.29 3.01
C GLU A 138 -26.39 -9.53 3.91
N SER A 139 -25.61 -9.53 4.98
CA SER A 139 -25.89 -10.29 6.20
C SER A 139 -25.12 -9.70 7.38
N GLU A 140 -25.82 -8.83 8.08
CA GLU A 140 -25.70 -8.53 9.51
C GLU A 140 -25.58 -9.82 10.34
N SER A 141 -24.68 -9.85 11.33
CA SER A 141 -24.85 -10.71 12.51
C SER A 141 -24.04 -10.16 13.67
N GLU A 142 -24.74 -9.37 14.47
CA GLU A 142 -24.56 -9.22 15.91
C GLU A 142 -24.54 -10.60 16.58
N SER A 143 -23.52 -10.89 17.38
CA SER A 143 -23.57 -11.89 18.44
C SER A 143 -22.55 -11.53 19.51
N ASP A 144 -23.03 -10.66 20.39
CA ASP A 144 -22.74 -10.67 21.82
C ASP A 144 -23.01 -12.08 22.38
N GLU A 145 -22.20 -12.58 23.32
CA GLU A 145 -22.50 -13.60 24.35
C GLU A 145 -21.19 -14.08 25.06
N PRO A 146 -21.29 -14.59 26.30
CA PRO A 146 -20.52 -14.08 27.45
C PRO A 146 -19.22 -14.83 27.78
N MET A 147 -18.39 -14.17 28.59
CA MET A 147 -17.26 -14.79 29.29
C MET A 147 -17.77 -15.78 30.35
N ASP A 148 -17.51 -17.06 30.14
CA ASP A 148 -17.71 -18.12 31.11
C ASP A 148 -16.35 -18.44 31.78
N ASP A 149 -16.25 -18.09 33.05
CA ASP A 149 -15.18 -18.50 33.96
C ASP A 149 -15.41 -19.99 34.32
N ASP A 150 -14.68 -20.91 33.67
CA ASP A 150 -14.64 -22.32 34.09
C ASP A 150 -13.26 -22.66 34.68
N ASP A 151 -13.24 -22.74 36.01
CA ASP A 151 -12.19 -23.31 36.83
C ASP A 151 -12.50 -24.79 37.07
N SER A 152 -11.97 -25.69 36.24
CA SER A 152 -11.86 -27.12 36.60
C SER A 152 -10.83 -27.91 35.80
N ALA A 153 -9.65 -28.05 36.42
CA ALA A 153 -8.84 -29.28 36.51
C ALA A 153 -8.91 -30.29 35.33
N GLY A 154 -8.15 -30.01 34.26
CA GLY A 154 -7.87 -30.95 33.17
C GLY A 154 -6.37 -31.08 32.89
N ASN A 155 -5.72 -32.06 33.51
CA ASN A 155 -4.32 -32.42 33.40
C ASN A 155 -3.80 -32.55 31.95
N SER A 156 -3.20 -31.49 31.41
CA SER A 156 -2.28 -31.56 30.27
C SER A 156 -0.98 -30.80 30.62
N SER A 157 0.06 -31.56 30.96
CA SER A 157 1.38 -31.02 31.32
C SER A 157 2.05 -30.39 30.09
N ARG A 158 1.69 -29.13 29.78
CA ARG A 158 2.48 -28.28 28.89
C ARG A 158 3.69 -27.82 29.70
N ARG A 159 4.75 -28.64 29.71
CA ARG A 159 6.00 -28.35 30.42
C ARG A 159 6.55 -27.02 29.92
N GLN A 160 6.41 -25.99 30.75
CA GLN A 160 7.04 -24.69 30.53
C GLN A 160 8.56 -24.89 30.43
N PRO A 161 9.24 -24.30 29.44
CA PRO A 161 10.70 -24.31 29.41
C PRO A 161 11.23 -23.64 30.67
N ARG A 162 12.27 -24.24 31.28
CA ARG A 162 12.87 -23.66 32.49
C ARG A 162 13.50 -22.32 32.12
N MET A 163 12.93 -21.25 32.67
CA MET A 163 13.48 -19.91 32.61
C MET A 163 14.42 -19.76 33.80
N VAL A 164 15.65 -19.33 33.54
CA VAL A 164 16.62 -18.97 34.58
C VAL A 164 16.86 -17.47 34.44
N THR A 165 16.73 -16.74 35.55
CA THR A 165 17.03 -15.32 35.63
C THR A 165 18.40 -15.17 36.29
N ASP A 166 19.31 -14.52 35.59
CA ASP A 166 20.66 -14.25 36.09
C ASP A 166 20.66 -13.03 37.04
N ASP A 167 21.73 -12.82 37.82
CA ASP A 167 21.88 -11.67 38.73
C ASP A 167 21.78 -10.30 38.03
N ASP A 168 22.00 -10.24 36.70
CA ASP A 168 21.82 -9.06 35.85
C ASP A 168 20.37 -8.88 35.35
N GLY A 169 19.41 -9.68 35.84
CA GLY A 169 17.98 -9.55 35.53
C GLY A 169 17.55 -10.05 34.15
N TRP A 170 18.46 -10.61 33.36
CA TRP A 170 18.15 -11.23 32.07
C TRP A 170 17.59 -12.65 32.26
N THR A 171 16.52 -12.97 31.52
CA THR A 171 15.88 -14.29 31.59
C THR A 171 16.14 -15.09 30.32
N THR A 172 16.76 -16.27 30.47
CA THR A 172 17.11 -17.15 29.34
C THR A 172 16.21 -18.39 29.29
N VAL A 173 15.68 -18.72 28.11
CA VAL A 173 14.84 -19.90 27.86
C VAL A 173 15.70 -21.11 27.50
N GLN A 174 15.83 -22.07 28.41
CA GLN A 174 16.62 -23.28 28.16
C GLN A 174 15.82 -24.38 27.44
N ARG A 175 16.41 -24.93 26.37
CA ARG A 175 15.87 -26.07 25.62
C ARG A 175 16.38 -27.37 26.25
N ARG A 176 15.49 -28.34 26.50
CA ARG A 176 15.89 -29.62 27.10
C ARG A 176 16.51 -30.53 26.03
N ARG A 177 17.69 -31.11 26.31
CA ARG A 177 18.28 -32.22 25.56
C ARG A 177 17.59 -33.54 25.87
#